data_AF-A0A0B7NNA6-F1
#
_entry.id   AF-A0A0B7NNA6-F1
#
_cell.length_a   1.000
_cell.length_b   1.000
_cell.length_c   1.000
_cell.angle_alpha   90.00
_cell.angle_beta   90.00
_cell.angle_gamma   90.00
#
_symmetry.space_group_name_H-M   'P 1'
#
loop_
_entity.id
_entity.type
_entity.pdbx_description
1 polymer ?
#
loop_
_entity_poly.entity_id
_entity_poly.type
_entity_poly.pdbx_seq_one_letter_code
_entity_poly.pdbx_strand_id
1 'polypeptide(L)'
;MLQQPPPSYNFTITRSHQLPSPSKNAINNKIPSVLIDFTAMTLCDLIKTRSSSKRTRSLPEFVFFVQKVTHQANINVRTLLVALIYLKRAKSNLPKRAIGSDDTNHRMFLGALLLASKFLKDTTWTTHTLSNRRIYEICGGLFSMEDVYQLESAFLKLIQYDCWVDDDTLNQFVELHRSDFSL
;
A
#
# COMPACT_ATOMS: atom_id res chain seq x y z
N MET A 1 25.26 14.03 -23.97
CA MET A 1 24.11 13.79 -23.07
C MET A 1 24.44 12.56 -22.25
N LEU A 2 24.75 12.73 -20.96
CA LEU A 2 25.15 11.63 -20.08
C LEU A 2 23.89 10.89 -19.62
N GLN A 3 23.66 9.69 -20.15
CA GLN A 3 22.62 8.78 -19.65
C GLN A 3 23.01 8.33 -18.25
N GLN A 4 22.24 8.75 -17.24
CA GLN A 4 22.30 8.14 -15.92
C GLN A 4 21.63 6.75 -15.98
N PRO A 5 22.21 5.71 -15.35
CA PRO A 5 21.56 4.42 -15.26
C PRO A 5 20.30 4.50 -14.38
N PRO A 6 19.25 3.71 -14.66
CA PRO A 6 18.03 3.69 -13.87
C PRO A 6 18.32 3.26 -12.42
N PRO A 7 17.53 3.72 -11.43
CA PRO A 7 17.71 3.34 -10.04
C PRO A 7 17.52 1.83 -9.86
N SER A 8 18.61 1.13 -9.54
CA SER A 8 18.61 -0.29 -9.21
C SER A 8 18.06 -0.49 -7.80
N TYR A 9 16.83 -0.97 -7.68
CA TYR A 9 16.29 -1.43 -6.41
C TYR A 9 16.70 -2.89 -6.20
N ASN A 10 17.66 -3.11 -5.30
CA ASN A 10 18.07 -4.47 -4.92
C ASN A 10 16.95 -5.13 -4.11
N PHE A 11 16.30 -6.15 -4.67
CA PHE A 11 15.20 -6.85 -4.04
C PHE A 11 15.57 -8.21 -3.42
N THR A 12 16.85 -8.59 -3.35
CA THR A 12 17.30 -9.93 -2.94
C THR A 12 16.95 -10.28 -1.49
N ILE A 13 16.13 -11.32 -1.27
CA ILE A 13 16.05 -12.04 0.02
C ILE A 13 17.32 -12.89 0.18
N THR A 14 18.32 -12.35 0.88
CA THR A 14 19.29 -13.21 1.56
C THR A 14 18.86 -13.32 3.02
N ARG A 15 18.48 -14.52 3.44
CA ARG A 15 18.42 -14.92 4.85
C ARG A 15 19.86 -15.04 5.36
N SER A 16 20.59 -13.93 5.41
CA SER A 16 21.94 -13.88 5.97
C SER A 16 21.87 -13.29 7.36
N HIS A 17 22.31 -14.07 8.33
CA HIS A 17 22.61 -13.67 9.71
C HIS A 17 23.82 -12.69 9.73
N GLN A 18 23.69 -11.51 9.14
CA GLN A 18 24.68 -10.45 9.22
C GLN A 18 24.01 -9.12 9.54
N LEU A 19 24.41 -8.52 10.66
CA LEU A 19 24.07 -7.14 11.00
C LEU A 19 24.52 -6.22 9.86
N PRO A 20 23.68 -5.29 9.39
CA PRO A 20 24.10 -4.32 8.40
C PRO A 20 25.02 -3.29 9.07
N SER A 21 26.20 -3.11 8.47
CA SER A 21 27.05 -1.94 8.70
C SER A 21 26.32 -0.68 8.21
N PRO A 22 26.49 0.49 8.86
CA PRO A 22 25.74 1.70 8.52
C PRO A 22 26.24 2.28 7.19
N SER A 23 25.64 1.85 6.08
CA SER A 23 25.83 2.47 4.77
C SER A 23 25.15 3.84 4.75
N LYS A 24 25.98 4.88 4.68
CA LYS A 24 25.60 6.30 4.62
C LYS A 24 25.07 6.68 3.24
N ASN A 25 23.96 6.08 2.81
CA ASN A 25 23.16 6.58 1.69
C ASN A 25 21.68 6.50 2.07
N ALA A 26 21.23 7.48 2.87
CA ALA A 26 19.82 7.74 3.08
C ALA A 26 19.23 8.28 1.76
N ILE A 27 18.95 7.37 0.83
CA ILE A 27 18.11 7.65 -0.33
C ILE A 27 16.79 8.16 0.25
N ASN A 28 16.37 9.35 -0.18
CA ASN A 28 15.19 10.05 0.29
C ASN A 28 13.99 9.06 0.36
N ASN A 29 13.66 8.59 1.57
CA ASN A 29 12.73 7.48 1.86
C ASN A 29 11.25 7.79 1.53
N LYS A 30 10.99 8.79 0.69
CA LYS A 30 9.66 9.21 0.29
C LYS A 30 9.21 8.36 -0.89
N ILE A 31 7.96 7.91 -0.82
CA ILE A 31 7.34 7.20 -1.93
C ILE A 31 7.27 8.14 -3.15
N PRO A 32 7.78 7.72 -4.32
CA PRO A 32 7.65 8.47 -5.57
C PRO A 32 6.19 8.80 -5.89
N SER A 33 5.92 10.02 -6.38
CA SER A 33 4.56 10.45 -6.73
C SER A 33 3.89 9.52 -7.74
N VAL A 34 4.66 8.97 -8.68
CA VAL A 34 4.16 7.99 -9.66
C VAL A 34 3.50 6.77 -9.02
N LEU A 35 4.03 6.27 -7.89
CA LEU A 35 3.42 5.14 -7.18
C LEU A 35 2.14 5.54 -6.45
N ILE A 36 2.06 6.79 -6.00
CA ILE A 36 0.87 7.34 -5.34
C ILE A 36 -0.25 7.50 -6.37
N ASP A 37 0.08 8.07 -7.53
CA ASP A 37 -0.86 8.23 -8.64
C ASP A 37 -1.30 6.87 -9.17
N PHE A 38 -0.37 5.93 -9.34
CA PHE A 38 -0.70 4.55 -9.70
C PHE A 38 -1.61 3.86 -8.68
N THR A 39 -1.40 4.10 -7.38
CA THR A 39 -2.28 3.59 -6.32
C THR A 39 -3.69 4.17 -6.46
N ALA A 40 -3.81 5.47 -6.73
CA ALA A 40 -5.09 6.13 -6.97
C ALA A 40 -5.80 5.56 -8.20
N MET A 41 -5.09 5.43 -9.32
CA MET A 41 -5.63 4.84 -10.56
C MET A 41 -6.08 3.39 -10.34
N THR A 42 -5.26 2.58 -9.67
CA THR A 42 -5.58 1.18 -9.35
C THR A 42 -6.88 1.07 -8.57
N LEU A 43 -7.10 1.93 -7.57
CA LEU A 43 -8.31 1.91 -6.74
C LEU A 43 -9.54 2.47 -7.45
N CYS A 44 -9.38 3.51 -8.26
CA CYS A 44 -10.46 4.02 -9.11
C CYS A 44 -10.97 2.96 -10.10
N ASP A 45 -10.08 2.13 -10.62
CA ASP A 45 -10.42 1.01 -11.50
C ASP A 45 -10.91 -0.25 -10.75
N LEU A 46 -10.57 -0.37 -9.47
CA LEU A 46 -10.94 -1.52 -8.64
C LEU A 46 -12.42 -1.58 -8.31
N ILE A 47 -13.00 -0.46 -7.86
CA ILE A 47 -14.38 -0.40 -7.40
C ILE A 47 -15.04 0.93 -7.78
N LYS A 48 -16.20 0.84 -8.44
CA LYS A 48 -17.00 2.02 -8.73
C LYS A 48 -17.57 2.55 -7.41
N THR A 49 -17.27 3.79 -7.07
CA THR A 49 -17.86 4.46 -5.92
C THR A 49 -19.13 5.20 -6.34
N ARG A 50 -20.17 5.14 -5.50
CA ARG A 50 -21.34 6.01 -5.64
C ARG A 50 -21.19 7.20 -4.69
N SER A 51 -20.99 8.39 -5.26
CA SER A 51 -21.04 9.67 -4.55
C SER A 51 -22.35 9.81 -3.79
N SER A 52 -22.29 9.63 -2.47
CA SER A 52 -23.41 9.85 -1.58
C SER A 52 -23.43 11.32 -1.19
N SER A 53 -24.46 12.05 -1.63
CA SER A 53 -24.70 13.45 -1.23
C SER A 53 -25.04 13.63 0.25
N LYS A 54 -25.03 12.56 1.06
CA LYS A 54 -25.50 12.54 2.46
C LYS A 54 -24.39 12.20 3.48
N ARG A 55 -23.23 12.87 3.43
CA ARG A 55 -22.27 12.79 4.56
C ARG A 55 -21.71 14.14 5.01
N THR A 56 -21.54 14.22 6.32
CA THR A 56 -21.08 15.37 7.13
C THR A 56 -19.58 15.37 7.41
N ARG A 57 -18.83 14.34 6.95
CA ARG A 57 -17.37 14.24 7.13
C ARG A 57 -16.67 14.54 5.80
N SER A 58 -15.83 15.57 5.78
CA SER A 58 -14.97 15.88 4.64
C SER A 58 -13.88 14.82 4.51
N LEU A 59 -14.06 13.88 3.57
CA LEU A 59 -13.00 12.95 3.20
C LEU A 59 -11.91 13.72 2.45
N PRO A 60 -10.63 13.57 2.82
CA PRO A 60 -9.54 14.16 2.05
C PRO A 60 -9.50 13.49 0.68
N GLU A 61 -9.10 14.26 -0.32
CA GLU A 61 -8.81 13.74 -1.65
C GLU A 61 -7.82 12.56 -1.56
N PHE A 62 -8.09 11.52 -2.35
CA PHE A 62 -7.47 10.21 -2.17
C PHE A 62 -5.95 10.24 -2.35
N VAL A 63 -5.44 11.01 -3.31
CA VAL A 63 -3.98 11.17 -3.54
C VAL A 63 -3.29 11.77 -2.31
N PHE A 64 -3.85 12.83 -1.74
CA PHE A 64 -3.34 13.45 -0.51
C PHE A 64 -3.45 12.50 0.68
N PHE A 65 -4.50 11.69 0.74
CA PHE A 65 -4.65 10.67 1.77
C PHE A 65 -3.54 9.60 1.70
N VAL A 66 -3.26 9.06 0.51
CA VAL A 66 -2.16 8.10 0.29
C VAL A 66 -0.81 8.73 0.65
N GLN A 67 -0.55 9.96 0.21
CA GLN A 67 0.66 10.72 0.58
C GLN A 67 0.80 10.86 2.10
N LYS A 68 -0.26 11.33 2.78
CA LYS A 68 -0.27 11.54 4.22
C LYS A 68 0.01 10.24 4.96
N VAL A 69 -0.73 9.18 4.65
CA VAL A 69 -0.62 7.90 5.36
C VAL A 69 0.75 7.28 5.14
N THR A 70 1.23 7.20 3.89
CA THR A 70 2.53 6.60 3.58
C THR A 70 3.68 7.35 4.24
N HIS A 71 3.61 8.69 4.25
CA HIS A 71 4.61 9.52 4.92
C HIS A 71 4.57 9.36 6.45
N GLN A 72 3.40 9.47 7.09
CA GLN A 72 3.27 9.41 8.56
C GLN A 72 3.47 8.00 9.13
N ALA A 73 3.19 6.96 8.35
CA ALA A 73 3.46 5.56 8.69
C ALA A 73 4.87 5.10 8.30
N ASN A 74 5.68 5.98 7.70
CA ASN A 74 7.07 5.70 7.31
C ASN A 74 7.19 4.47 6.40
N ILE A 75 6.26 4.37 5.43
CA ILE A 75 6.12 3.25 4.51
C ILE A 75 7.19 3.33 3.42
N ASN A 76 7.91 2.23 3.22
CA ASN A 76 8.85 2.09 2.11
C ASN A 76 8.13 1.66 0.81
N VAL A 77 8.83 1.78 -0.32
CA VAL A 77 8.30 1.41 -1.65
C VAL A 77 7.86 -0.06 -1.71
N ARG A 78 8.66 -0.99 -1.17
CA ARG A 78 8.34 -2.43 -1.19
C ARG A 78 7.00 -2.73 -0.50
N THR A 79 6.74 -2.14 0.67
CA THR A 79 5.49 -2.29 1.40
C THR A 79 4.30 -1.78 0.60
N LEU A 80 4.45 -0.66 -0.11
CA LEU A 80 3.41 -0.16 -1.01
C LEU A 80 3.17 -1.09 -2.20
N LEU A 81 4.23 -1.64 -2.80
CA LEU A 81 4.10 -2.61 -3.90
C LEU A 81 3.37 -3.89 -3.46
N VAL A 82 3.68 -4.42 -2.28
CA VAL A 82 2.94 -5.55 -1.70
C VAL A 82 1.47 -5.18 -1.47
N ALA A 83 1.19 -3.97 -0.98
CA ALA A 83 -0.19 -3.49 -0.84
C ALA A 83 -0.92 -3.42 -2.20
N LEU A 84 -0.25 -2.97 -3.27
CA LEU A 84 -0.82 -2.95 -4.62
C LEU A 84 -1.13 -4.36 -5.16
N ILE A 85 -0.28 -5.34 -4.87
CA ILE A 85 -0.55 -6.76 -5.18
C ILE A 85 -1.81 -7.22 -4.45
N TYR A 86 -1.96 -6.89 -3.17
CA TYR A 86 -3.16 -7.23 -2.41
C TYR A 86 -4.42 -6.54 -2.94
N LEU A 87 -4.32 -5.29 -3.40
CA LEU A 87 -5.43 -4.62 -4.09
C LEU A 87 -5.81 -5.37 -5.38
N LYS A 88 -4.84 -5.83 -6.17
CA LYS A 88 -5.11 -6.64 -7.37
C LYS A 88 -5.79 -7.97 -7.04
N ARG A 89 -5.39 -8.64 -5.95
CA ARG A 89 -6.06 -9.84 -5.42
C ARG A 89 -7.50 -9.53 -5.02
N ALA A 90 -7.70 -8.43 -4.29
CA ALA A 90 -9.04 -7.97 -3.91
C ALA A 90 -9.94 -7.74 -5.14
N LYS A 91 -9.42 -7.15 -6.22
CA LYS A 91 -10.16 -6.95 -7.48
C LYS A 91 -10.72 -8.26 -8.04
N SER A 92 -9.92 -9.32 -8.00
CA SER A 92 -10.29 -10.63 -8.54
C SER A 92 -11.37 -11.34 -7.72
N ASN A 93 -11.45 -11.02 -6.43
CA ASN A 93 -12.43 -11.58 -5.50
C ASN A 93 -13.70 -10.72 -5.32
N LEU A 94 -13.73 -9.51 -5.88
CA LEU A 94 -14.90 -8.66 -5.82
C LEU A 94 -16.02 -9.18 -6.74
N PRO A 95 -17.29 -9.10 -6.31
CA PRO A 95 -18.43 -9.34 -7.19
C PRO A 95 -18.38 -8.42 -8.42
N LYS A 96 -18.71 -8.94 -9.62
CA LYS A 96 -18.69 -8.19 -10.89
C LYS A 96 -19.49 -6.86 -10.89
N ARG A 97 -20.40 -6.67 -9.93
CA ARG A 97 -21.24 -5.48 -9.76
C ARG A 97 -21.08 -4.83 -8.39
N ALA A 98 -19.93 -5.02 -7.74
CA ALA A 98 -19.63 -4.35 -6.47
C ALA A 98 -19.62 -2.84 -6.67
N ILE A 99 -20.36 -2.13 -5.81
CA ILE A 99 -20.41 -0.67 -5.79
C ILE A 99 -20.05 -0.26 -4.37
N GLY A 100 -18.97 0.52 -4.24
CA GLY A 100 -18.51 1.05 -2.97
C GLY A 100 -19.22 2.36 -2.60
N SER A 101 -19.18 2.69 -1.31
CA SER A 101 -19.37 4.06 -0.82
C SER A 101 -18.11 4.91 -1.01
N ASP A 102 -18.20 6.21 -0.80
CA ASP A 102 -17.10 7.17 -1.04
C ASP A 102 -15.82 6.93 -0.23
N ASP A 103 -15.92 6.25 0.92
CA ASP A 103 -14.78 5.88 1.76
C ASP A 103 -14.19 4.51 1.41
N THR A 104 -14.78 3.79 0.45
CA THR A 104 -14.33 2.43 0.10
C THR A 104 -12.90 2.43 -0.38
N ASN A 105 -12.48 3.41 -1.19
CA ASN A 105 -11.11 3.51 -1.69
C ASN A 105 -10.12 3.74 -0.54
N HIS A 106 -10.43 4.64 0.40
CA HIS A 106 -9.64 4.87 1.60
C HIS A 106 -9.55 3.61 2.47
N ARG A 107 -10.66 2.90 2.65
CA ARG A 107 -10.70 1.66 3.45
C ARG A 107 -9.90 0.53 2.80
N MET A 108 -10.07 0.31 1.50
CA MET A 108 -9.31 -0.69 0.73
C MET A 108 -7.81 -0.43 0.80
N PHE A 109 -7.41 0.83 0.61
CA PHE A 109 -6.00 1.23 0.69
C PHE A 109 -5.40 0.94 2.07
N LEU A 110 -6.07 1.39 3.13
CA LEU A 110 -5.61 1.15 4.50
C LEU A 110 -5.50 -0.35 4.82
N GLY A 111 -6.45 -1.16 4.34
CA GLY A 111 -6.48 -2.60 4.62
C GLY A 111 -5.32 -3.31 3.95
N ALA A 112 -5.13 -3.02 2.68
CA ALA A 112 -3.98 -3.52 1.91
C ALA A 112 -2.66 -3.12 2.57
N LEU A 113 -2.50 -1.85 2.95
CA LEU A 113 -1.27 -1.32 3.51
C LEU A 113 -0.94 -1.92 4.88
N LEU A 114 -1.96 -2.09 5.73
CA LEU A 114 -1.79 -2.65 7.05
C LEU A 114 -1.41 -4.13 7.01
N LEU A 115 -2.07 -4.92 6.14
CA LEU A 115 -1.69 -6.31 5.92
C LEU A 115 -0.28 -6.42 5.31
N ALA A 116 0.07 -5.58 4.34
CA ALA A 116 1.38 -5.59 3.71
C ALA A 116 2.50 -5.31 4.74
N SER A 117 2.28 -4.32 5.60
CA SER A 117 3.23 -4.01 6.67
C SER A 117 3.37 -5.13 7.70
N LYS A 118 2.27 -5.80 8.07
CA LYS A 118 2.30 -6.96 8.98
C LYS A 118 2.99 -8.16 8.36
N PHE A 119 2.76 -8.42 7.06
CA PHE A 119 3.42 -9.49 6.33
C PHE A 119 4.94 -9.31 6.27
N LEU A 120 5.41 -8.08 6.05
CA LEU A 120 6.84 -7.76 5.94
C LEU A 120 7.54 -7.52 7.30
N LYS A 121 6.84 -7.65 8.43
CA LYS A 121 7.36 -7.31 9.77
C LYS A 121 8.68 -7.99 10.10
N ASP A 122 8.81 -9.27 9.78
CA ASP A 122 9.99 -10.07 10.14
C ASP A 122 11.10 -10.01 9.08
N THR A 123 10.97 -9.12 8.09
CA THR A 123 11.96 -8.91 7.04
C THR A 123 12.87 -7.73 7.35
N THR A 124 14.08 -7.74 6.79
CA THR A 124 15.05 -6.62 6.90
C THR A 124 14.58 -5.34 6.22
N TRP A 125 13.49 -5.39 5.46
CA TRP A 125 12.98 -4.27 4.67
C TRP A 125 12.21 -3.25 5.49
N THR A 126 11.63 -3.65 6.63
CA THR A 126 10.77 -2.78 7.44
C THR A 126 11.34 -2.60 8.83
N THR A 127 11.56 -1.36 9.23
CA THR A 127 11.99 -1.03 10.61
C THR A 127 10.79 -0.92 11.55
N HIS A 128 9.61 -0.60 11.01
CA HIS A 128 8.40 -0.38 11.79
C HIS A 128 7.22 -1.13 11.16
N THR A 129 6.49 -1.87 12.00
CA THR A 129 5.22 -2.47 11.63
C THR A 129 4.08 -1.50 11.89
N LEU A 130 3.23 -1.32 10.88
CA LEU A 130 2.01 -0.54 10.98
C LEU A 130 0.97 -1.28 11.81
N SER A 131 0.58 -0.68 12.94
CA SER A 131 -0.46 -1.21 13.83
C SER A 131 -1.80 -0.50 13.61
N ASN A 132 -2.90 -1.14 14.02
CA ASN A 132 -4.24 -0.55 13.94
C ASN A 132 -4.32 0.77 14.71
N ARG A 133 -3.68 0.84 15.88
CA ARG A 133 -3.57 2.06 16.68
C ARG A 133 -2.86 3.18 15.91
N ARG A 134 -1.77 2.84 15.20
CA ARG A 134 -1.03 3.84 14.43
C ARG A 134 -1.85 4.37 13.24
N ILE A 135 -2.60 3.51 12.55
CA ILE A 135 -3.53 3.95 11.49
C ILE A 135 -4.62 4.86 12.05
N TYR A 136 -5.20 4.49 13.19
CA TYR A 136 -6.20 5.32 13.87
C TYR A 136 -5.67 6.73 14.19
N GLU A 137 -4.45 6.82 14.74
CA GLU A 137 -3.78 8.09 15.04
C GLU A 137 -3.53 8.94 13.77
N ILE A 138 -3.01 8.33 12.69
CA ILE A 138 -2.74 8.98 11.40
C ILE A 138 -4.04 9.49 10.74
N CYS A 139 -5.11 8.69 10.85
CA CYS A 139 -6.42 9.02 10.32
C CYS A 139 -7.11 10.13 11.12
N GLY A 140 -6.62 10.52 12.31
CA GLY A 140 -7.06 11.73 13.01
C GLY A 140 -8.58 11.85 13.19
N GLY A 141 -9.25 10.73 13.50
CA GLY A 141 -10.70 10.69 13.70
C GLY A 141 -11.55 10.41 12.46
N LEU A 142 -10.96 10.19 11.28
CA LEU A 142 -11.70 9.75 10.08
C LEU A 142 -12.38 8.38 10.30
N PHE A 143 -11.67 7.47 10.97
CA PHE A 143 -12.11 6.12 11.30
C PHE A 143 -11.99 5.89 12.81
N SER A 144 -12.97 5.20 13.40
CA SER A 144 -12.87 4.73 14.79
C SER A 144 -11.87 3.57 14.90
N MET A 145 -11.43 3.22 16.11
CA MET A 145 -10.60 2.02 16.30
C MET A 145 -11.32 0.76 15.79
N GLU A 146 -12.62 0.64 16.04
CA GLU A 146 -13.44 -0.47 15.55
C GLU A 146 -13.49 -0.51 14.02
N ASP A 147 -13.66 0.65 13.36
CA ASP A 147 -13.59 0.74 11.90
C ASP A 147 -12.25 0.20 11.37
N VAL A 148 -11.13 0.52 12.03
CA VAL A 148 -9.79 0.06 11.59
C VAL A 148 -9.65 -1.46 11.74
N TYR A 149 -10.12 -2.03 12.85
CA TYR A 149 -10.12 -3.49 13.04
C TYR A 149 -11.01 -4.20 12.01
N GLN A 150 -12.20 -3.65 11.74
CA GLN A 150 -13.10 -4.22 10.74
C GLN A 150 -12.54 -4.11 9.33
N LEU A 151 -11.90 -2.99 9.02
CA LEU A 151 -11.23 -2.74 7.75
C LEU A 151 -10.11 -3.76 7.52
N GLU A 152 -9.28 -4.04 8.53
CA GLU A 152 -8.27 -5.10 8.44
C GLU A 152 -8.90 -6.47 8.21
N SER A 153 -9.85 -6.88 9.06
CA SER A 153 -10.46 -8.21 9.01
C SER A 153 -11.26 -8.43 7.72
N ALA A 154 -12.01 -7.43 7.27
CA ALA A 154 -12.78 -7.48 6.04
C ALA A 154 -11.86 -7.57 4.81
N PHE A 155 -10.77 -6.82 4.78
CA PHE A 155 -9.83 -6.86 3.67
C PHE A 155 -9.10 -8.20 3.61
N LEU A 156 -8.70 -8.76 4.76
CA LEU A 156 -8.08 -10.09 4.84
C LEU A 156 -9.01 -11.19 4.30
N LYS A 157 -10.30 -11.14 4.67
CA LYS A 157 -11.33 -12.04 4.12
C LYS A 157 -11.52 -11.84 2.63
N LEU A 158 -11.47 -10.59 2.15
CA LEU A 158 -11.64 -10.26 0.74
C LEU A 158 -10.53 -10.86 -0.12
N ILE A 159 -9.28 -10.86 0.35
CA ILE A 159 -8.18 -11.54 -0.35
C ILE A 159 -8.12 -13.06 -0.07
N GLN A 160 -9.14 -13.62 0.60
CA GLN A 160 -9.21 -15.04 0.97
C GLN A 160 -7.98 -15.52 1.75
N TYR A 161 -7.41 -14.66 2.60
CA TYR A 161 -6.19 -14.95 3.36
C TYR A 161 -4.94 -15.26 2.51
N ASP A 162 -4.97 -14.99 1.20
CA ASP A 162 -3.80 -15.09 0.34
C ASP A 162 -2.86 -13.89 0.58
N CYS A 163 -2.04 -14.02 1.63
CA CYS A 163 -1.04 -13.02 2.03
C CYS A 163 0.37 -13.37 1.56
N TRP A 164 0.61 -14.52 0.95
CA TRP A 164 1.97 -14.90 0.55
C TRP A 164 2.41 -14.06 -0.66
N VAL A 165 3.55 -13.38 -0.54
CA VAL A 165 4.21 -12.65 -1.64
C VAL A 165 5.71 -12.87 -1.52
N ASP A 166 6.29 -13.55 -2.50
CA ASP A 166 7.74 -13.72 -2.64
C ASP A 166 8.35 -12.65 -3.55
N ASP A 167 9.69 -12.65 -3.65
CA ASP A 167 10.40 -11.70 -4.51
C ASP A 167 10.06 -11.89 -5.98
N ASP A 168 9.82 -13.13 -6.43
CA ASP A 168 9.46 -13.40 -7.82
C ASP A 168 8.11 -12.77 -8.18
N THR A 169 7.10 -12.93 -7.31
CA THR A 169 5.79 -12.28 -7.46
C THR A 169 5.93 -10.76 -7.48
N LEU A 170 6.76 -10.20 -6.60
CA LEU A 170 7.00 -8.77 -6.54
C LEU A 170 7.71 -8.26 -7.81
N ASN A 171 8.74 -8.95 -8.27
CA ASN A 171 9.49 -8.60 -9.48
C ASN A 171 8.62 -8.72 -10.72
N GLN A 172 7.81 -9.77 -10.83
CA GLN A 172 6.82 -9.93 -11.90
C GLN A 172 5.81 -8.78 -11.90
N PHE A 173 5.34 -8.35 -10.72
CA PHE A 173 4.45 -7.21 -10.61
C PHE A 173 5.11 -5.91 -11.08
N VAL A 174 6.37 -5.67 -10.69
CA VAL A 174 7.12 -4.49 -11.11
C VAL A 174 7.36 -4.49 -12.63
N GLU A 175 7.77 -5.62 -13.19
CA GLU A 175 8.02 -5.74 -14.63
C GLU A 175 6.74 -5.58 -15.45
N LEU A 176 5.63 -6.17 -15.00
CA LEU A 176 4.33 -6.03 -15.65
C LEU A 176 3.86 -4.57 -15.71
N HIS A 177 4.18 -3.78 -14.68
CA HIS A 177 3.75 -2.38 -14.55
C HIS A 177 4.87 -1.38 -14.82
N ARG A 178 5.96 -1.82 -15.47
CA ARG A 178 7.14 -0.98 -15.70
C ARG A 178 6.84 0.31 -16.46
N SER A 179 5.99 0.23 -17.49
CA SER A 179 5.53 1.41 -18.24
C SER A 179 4.71 2.38 -17.39
N ASP A 180 3.87 1.84 -16.49
CA ASP A 180 3.03 2.63 -15.59
C ASP A 180 3.86 3.34 -14.51
N PHE A 181 4.99 2.75 -14.12
CA PHE A 181 5.93 3.34 -13.17
C PHE A 181 6.93 4.30 -13.81
N SER A 182 6.98 4.36 -15.14
CA SER A 182 7.97 5.15 -15.90
C SER A 182 9.41 4.96 -15.37
N LEU A 183 9.80 3.68 -15.25
CA LEU A 183 11.15 3.20 -14.91
C LEU A 183 11.94 2.74 -16.16
#